data_AF-A0A4U7BMN1-F1
#
_entry.id   AF-A0A4U7BMN1-F1
#
_cell.length_a   1.000
_cell.length_b   1.000
_cell.length_c   1.000
_cell.angle_alpha   90.00
_cell.angle_beta   90.00
_cell.angle_gamma   90.00
#
_symmetry.space_group_name_H-M   'P 1'
#
loop_
_entity.id
_entity.type
_entity.pdbx_description
1 polymer ?
#
loop_
_entity_poly.entity_id
_entity_poly.type
_entity_poly.pdbx_seq_one_letter_code
_entity_poly.pdbx_strand_id
1 'polypeptide(L)'
;MKKMLFAVIAVFFIACGGDNLVKLEYEKGNKELFDYANKLIEEKYPGYNLYSWRSLKDIQSIVNAKGMYNDIEHRLSSNNKFHRNDDKNYSNYILLEKDGIYKLISADCYKEKVDNNAVGLYKTKPNNCSIANILIQQK
;
A
#
# COMPACT_ATOMS: atom_id res chain seq x y z
N MET A 1 31.00 23.98 9.98
CA MET A 1 29.85 23.49 9.19
C MET A 1 29.72 21.99 9.43
N LYS A 2 28.66 21.55 10.13
CA LYS A 2 28.43 20.15 10.51
C LYS A 2 28.07 19.34 9.26
N LYS A 3 28.87 18.32 8.94
CA LYS A 3 28.57 17.32 7.90
C LYS A 3 27.50 16.39 8.46
N MET A 4 26.26 16.51 8.00
CA MET A 4 25.22 15.50 8.26
C MET A 4 25.41 14.38 7.23
N LEU A 5 26.11 13.32 7.65
CA LEU A 5 26.15 12.06 6.92
C LEU A 5 24.82 11.36 7.17
N PHE A 6 23.97 11.23 6.14
CA PHE A 6 22.86 10.30 6.19
C PHE A 6 23.42 8.89 6.05
N ALA A 7 23.58 8.19 7.17
CA ALA A 7 23.88 6.78 7.18
C ALA A 7 22.66 6.01 6.66
N VAL A 8 22.73 5.55 5.41
CA VAL A 8 21.81 4.55 4.88
C VAL A 8 22.16 3.24 5.57
N ILE A 9 21.42 2.88 6.61
CA ILE A 9 21.51 1.56 7.22
C ILE A 9 20.88 0.56 6.23
N ALA A 10 21.72 -0.04 5.40
CA ALA A 10 21.36 -1.24 4.67
C ALA A 10 21.27 -2.40 5.67
N VAL A 11 20.06 -2.70 6.14
CA VAL A 11 19.83 -3.90 6.95
C VAL A 11 19.84 -5.10 6.00
N PHE A 12 20.98 -5.80 5.95
CA PHE A 12 21.08 -7.14 5.39
C PHE A 12 20.34 -8.11 6.32
N PHE A 13 19.12 -8.50 5.95
CA PHE A 13 18.50 -9.69 6.53
C PHE A 13 19.00 -10.91 5.75
N ILE A 14 19.94 -11.63 6.35
CA ILE A 14 20.23 -13.01 5.96
C ILE A 14 19.10 -13.85 6.55
N ALA A 15 18.10 -14.18 5.72
CA ALA A 15 17.13 -15.23 6.03
C ALA A 15 17.30 -16.36 5.01
N CYS A 16 17.58 -17.55 5.52
CA CYS A 16 17.62 -18.79 4.78
C CYS A 16 16.25 -18.98 4.06
N GLY A 17 16.19 -18.80 2.74
CA GLY A 17 15.03 -19.16 1.92
C GLY A 17 13.73 -18.38 2.17
N GLY A 18 13.78 -17.15 2.67
CA GLY A 18 12.60 -16.30 2.90
C GLY A 18 12.12 -15.58 1.64
N ASP A 19 10.82 -15.30 1.58
CA ASP A 19 10.22 -14.49 0.52
C ASP A 19 10.82 -13.07 0.49
N ASN A 20 11.12 -12.54 -0.70
CA ASN A 20 11.66 -11.19 -0.87
C ASN A 20 10.56 -10.14 -0.73
N LEU A 21 10.27 -9.74 0.51
CA LEU A 21 9.24 -8.74 0.81
C LEU A 21 9.76 -7.31 0.60
N VAL A 22 9.00 -6.53 -0.16
CA VAL A 22 9.28 -5.12 -0.46
C VAL A 22 8.50 -4.25 0.50
N LYS A 23 9.18 -3.35 1.23
CA LYS A 23 8.52 -2.43 2.17
C LYS A 23 7.47 -1.55 1.47
N LEU A 24 6.38 -1.26 2.19
CA LEU A 24 5.40 -0.28 1.74
C LEU A 24 5.95 1.14 1.99
N GLU A 25 6.20 1.88 0.92
CA GLU A 25 6.69 3.26 1.00
C GLU A 25 5.75 4.20 0.26
N TYR A 26 5.72 5.46 0.69
CA TYR A 26 5.02 6.52 -0.02
C TYR A 26 5.80 6.90 -1.29
N GLU A 27 5.18 6.72 -2.45
CA GLU A 27 5.83 7.02 -3.74
C GLU A 27 5.40 8.39 -4.31
N LYS A 28 4.10 8.70 -4.27
CA LYS A 28 3.51 9.90 -4.86
C LYS A 28 2.04 10.10 -4.45
N GLY A 29 1.51 11.29 -4.72
CA GLY A 29 0.11 11.66 -4.50
C GLY A 29 -0.11 12.37 -3.17
N ASN A 30 -1.21 12.08 -2.48
CA ASN A 30 -1.48 12.70 -1.20
C ASN A 30 -0.91 11.89 -0.03
N LYS A 31 0.16 12.39 0.61
CA LYS A 31 0.78 11.72 1.77
C LYS A 31 -0.18 11.53 2.95
N GLU A 32 -1.07 12.49 3.20
CA GLU A 32 -2.04 12.41 4.29
C GLU A 32 -3.02 11.26 4.09
N LEU A 33 -3.48 11.03 2.85
CA LEU A 33 -4.32 9.87 2.54
C LEU A 33 -3.56 8.56 2.66
N PHE A 34 -2.28 8.52 2.26
CA PHE A 34 -1.42 7.34 2.46
C PHE A 34 -1.26 7.00 3.95
N ASP A 35 -0.88 7.99 4.78
CA ASP A 35 -0.70 7.79 6.22
C ASP A 35 -2.02 7.36 6.88
N TYR A 36 -3.14 7.95 6.46
CA TYR A 36 -4.47 7.62 6.98
C TYR A 36 -4.91 6.20 6.58
N ALA A 37 -4.72 5.81 5.32
CA ALA A 37 -5.02 4.46 4.84
C ALA A 37 -4.24 3.42 5.64
N ASN A 38 -2.93 3.63 5.83
CA ASN A 38 -2.08 2.70 6.58
C ASN A 38 -2.55 2.55 8.02
N LYS A 39 -2.89 3.67 8.69
CA LYS A 39 -3.44 3.63 10.05
C LYS A 39 -4.73 2.79 10.13
N LEU A 40 -5.66 2.98 9.19
CA LEU A 40 -6.90 2.20 9.15
C LEU A 40 -6.64 0.70 8.89
N ILE A 41 -5.64 0.38 8.07
CA ILE A 41 -5.23 -1.01 7.79
C ILE A 41 -4.64 -1.64 9.05
N GLU A 42 -3.76 -0.92 9.77
CA GLU A 42 -3.16 -1.37 11.03
C GLU A 42 -4.23 -1.62 12.10
N GLU A 43 -5.24 -0.75 12.20
CA GLU A 43 -6.39 -0.93 13.09
C GLU A 43 -7.25 -2.15 12.71
N LYS A 44 -7.49 -2.36 11.40
CA LYS A 44 -8.31 -3.48 10.88
C LYS A 44 -7.59 -4.83 10.95
N TYR A 45 -6.27 -4.83 10.80
CA TYR A 45 -5.43 -6.02 10.76
C TYR A 45 -4.29 -5.92 11.78
N PRO A 46 -4.61 -5.94 13.09
CA PRO A 46 -3.61 -5.73 14.13
C PRO A 46 -2.54 -6.82 14.12
N GLY A 47 -1.28 -6.37 14.17
CA GLY A 47 -0.10 -7.24 14.18
C GLY A 47 0.30 -7.80 12.82
N TYR A 48 -0.32 -7.37 11.72
CA TYR A 48 0.20 -7.61 10.38
C TYR A 48 1.22 -6.53 10.00
N ASN A 49 2.29 -6.96 9.33
CA ASN A 49 3.24 -6.09 8.64
C ASN A 49 2.70 -5.68 7.27
N LEU A 50 2.93 -4.43 6.86
CA LEU A 50 2.47 -3.89 5.58
C LEU A 50 3.63 -3.85 4.57
N TYR A 51 3.42 -4.49 3.42
CA TYR A 51 4.35 -4.59 2.32
C TYR A 51 3.73 -4.12 1.00
N SER A 52 4.58 -3.72 0.06
CA SER A 52 4.15 -3.41 -1.30
C SER A 52 3.66 -4.68 -2.00
N TRP A 53 2.59 -4.56 -2.80
CA TRP A 53 2.14 -5.62 -3.70
C TRP A 53 3.24 -6.10 -4.65
N ARG A 54 4.28 -5.27 -4.90
CA ARG A 54 5.45 -5.66 -5.70
C ARG A 54 6.19 -6.88 -5.14
N SER A 55 6.05 -7.18 -3.85
CA SER A 55 6.56 -8.41 -3.24
C SER A 55 6.03 -9.69 -3.92
N LEU A 56 4.84 -9.61 -4.53
CA LEU A 56 4.24 -10.73 -5.27
C LEU A 56 5.09 -11.21 -6.46
N LYS A 57 6.04 -10.39 -6.94
CA LYS A 57 6.92 -10.73 -8.05
C LYS A 57 7.78 -11.96 -7.77
N ASP A 58 8.29 -12.04 -6.54
CA ASP A 58 9.32 -13.01 -6.14
C ASP A 58 8.89 -13.90 -4.95
N ILE A 59 7.71 -13.66 -4.36
CA ILE A 59 7.15 -14.49 -3.28
C ILE A 59 6.85 -15.92 -3.78
N GLN A 60 7.32 -16.92 -3.05
CA GLN A 60 7.15 -18.33 -3.38
C GLN A 60 6.05 -18.99 -2.54
N SER A 61 5.74 -18.46 -1.36
CA SER A 61 4.75 -19.05 -0.44
C SER A 61 3.28 -18.87 -0.88
N ILE A 62 3.03 -18.01 -1.86
CA ILE A 62 1.69 -17.76 -2.42
C ILE A 62 1.54 -18.46 -3.78
N VAL A 63 0.43 -19.17 -3.97
CA VAL A 63 0.06 -19.78 -5.25
C VAL A 63 -0.23 -18.69 -6.27
N ASN A 64 0.36 -18.81 -7.46
CA ASN A 64 0.18 -17.88 -8.59
C ASN A 64 0.56 -16.41 -8.28
N ALA A 65 1.47 -16.16 -7.34
CA ALA A 65 1.83 -14.81 -6.95
C ALA A 65 2.35 -13.92 -8.10
N LYS A 66 3.21 -14.48 -8.96
CA LYS A 66 3.70 -13.79 -10.16
C LYS A 66 2.58 -13.44 -11.15
N GLY A 67 1.55 -14.30 -11.26
CA GLY A 67 0.36 -14.00 -12.06
C GLY A 67 -0.40 -12.81 -11.49
N MET A 68 -0.60 -12.78 -10.17
CA MET A 68 -1.23 -11.65 -9.48
C MET A 68 -0.43 -10.35 -9.61
N TYR A 69 0.91 -10.42 -9.53
CA TYR A 69 1.78 -9.28 -9.78
C TYR A 69 1.51 -8.68 -11.17
N ASN A 70 1.53 -9.52 -12.21
CA ASN A 70 1.30 -9.07 -13.58
C ASN A 70 -0.09 -8.45 -13.76
N ASP A 71 -1.12 -9.05 -13.15
CA ASP A 71 -2.50 -8.54 -13.22
C ASP A 71 -2.63 -7.16 -12.57
N ILE A 72 -2.01 -6.97 -11.40
CA ILE A 72 -2.02 -5.67 -10.69
C ILE A 72 -1.23 -4.65 -11.49
N GLU A 73 -0.03 -5.00 -11.97
CA GLU A 73 0.79 -4.13 -12.81
C GLU A 73 0.03 -3.68 -14.06
N HIS A 74 -0.70 -4.59 -14.71
CA HIS A 74 -1.56 -4.27 -15.86
C HIS A 74 -2.71 -3.33 -15.49
N ARG A 75 -3.39 -3.56 -14.35
CA ARG A 75 -4.47 -2.68 -13.86
C ARG A 75 -4.00 -1.27 -13.52
N LEU A 76 -2.78 -1.14 -13.01
CA LEU A 76 -2.19 0.16 -12.63
C LEU A 76 -1.59 0.91 -13.82
N SER A 77 -1.12 0.18 -14.85
CA SER A 77 -0.51 0.78 -16.07
C SER A 77 -1.53 1.14 -17.13
N SER A 78 -2.63 0.39 -17.25
CA SER A 78 -3.80 0.86 -17.98
C SER A 78 -4.31 2.11 -17.27
N ASN A 79 -4.69 3.17 -18.01
CA ASN A 79 -5.15 4.48 -17.50
C ASN A 79 -6.48 4.41 -16.71
N ASN A 80 -6.69 3.35 -15.97
CA ASN A 80 -7.87 3.04 -15.21
C ASN A 80 -8.07 4.13 -14.14
N LYS A 81 -9.19 4.84 -14.24
CA LYS A 81 -9.51 5.97 -13.36
C LYS A 81 -9.55 5.56 -11.88
N PHE A 82 -9.72 4.27 -11.59
CA PHE A 82 -9.83 3.71 -10.25
C PHE A 82 -8.50 3.65 -9.48
N HIS A 83 -7.33 3.80 -10.13
CA HIS A 83 -6.02 3.70 -9.45
C HIS A 83 -5.17 4.96 -9.61
N ARG A 84 -5.73 6.10 -9.20
CA ARG A 84 -5.03 7.38 -9.25
C ARG A 84 -4.59 7.79 -7.85
N ASN A 85 -3.27 7.87 -7.68
CA ASN A 85 -2.67 8.58 -6.55
C ASN A 85 -2.42 10.02 -7.00
N ASP A 86 -3.30 10.91 -6.57
CA ASP A 86 -3.25 12.35 -6.82
C ASP A 86 -3.54 13.12 -5.52
N ASP A 87 -3.70 14.43 -5.60
CA ASP A 87 -3.93 15.26 -4.41
C ASP A 87 -5.24 14.94 -3.67
N LYS A 88 -6.19 14.26 -4.33
CA LYS A 88 -7.53 13.95 -3.83
C LYS A 88 -7.77 12.46 -3.65
N ASN A 89 -6.97 11.59 -4.23
CA ASN A 89 -7.20 10.15 -4.22
C ASN A 89 -5.91 9.40 -3.84
N TYR A 90 -6.09 8.31 -3.08
CA TYR A 90 -5.10 7.29 -2.82
C TYR A 90 -5.73 5.93 -3.12
N SER A 91 -5.09 5.13 -3.95
CA SER A 91 -5.49 3.78 -4.31
C SER A 91 -4.24 2.92 -4.44
N ASN A 92 -4.20 1.83 -3.69
CA ASN A 92 -3.07 0.90 -3.76
C ASN A 92 -3.46 -0.52 -3.40
N TYR A 93 -2.65 -1.48 -3.88
CA TYR A 93 -2.65 -2.85 -3.41
C TYR A 93 -1.56 -3.02 -2.35
N ILE A 94 -1.88 -3.67 -1.23
CA ILE A 94 -0.97 -3.83 -0.10
C ILE A 94 -0.95 -5.31 0.29
N LEU A 95 0.25 -5.87 0.38
CA LEU A 95 0.47 -7.22 0.89
C LEU A 95 0.64 -7.14 2.41
N LEU A 96 -0.19 -7.86 3.15
CA LEU A 96 -0.08 -8.02 4.58
C LEU A 96 0.59 -9.36 4.88
N GLU A 97 1.46 -9.40 5.88
CA GLU A 97 2.08 -10.64 6.38
C GLU A 97 2.05 -10.67 7.91
N LYS A 98 1.77 -11.84 8.47
CA LYS A 98 1.90 -12.11 9.90
C LYS A 98 2.21 -13.60 10.11
N ASP A 99 3.36 -13.89 10.72
CA ASP A 99 3.77 -15.26 11.06
C ASP A 99 3.73 -16.21 9.83
N GLY A 100 4.12 -15.70 8.65
CA GLY A 100 4.08 -16.43 7.39
C GLY A 100 2.69 -16.51 6.73
N ILE A 101 1.66 -15.92 7.33
CA ILE A 101 0.31 -15.83 6.77
C ILE A 101 0.18 -14.54 5.96
N TYR A 102 -0.11 -14.68 4.68
CA TYR A 102 -0.29 -13.55 3.78
C TYR A 102 -1.76 -13.17 3.59
N LYS A 103 -2.01 -11.88 3.33
CA LYS A 103 -3.27 -11.37 2.75
C LYS A 103 -2.96 -10.29 1.74
N LEU A 104 -3.69 -10.23 0.63
CA LEU A 104 -3.62 -9.09 -0.29
C LEU A 104 -4.87 -8.24 -0.08
N ILE A 105 -4.69 -6.93 0.04
CA ILE A 105 -5.82 -6.00 0.15
C ILE A 105 -5.72 -4.92 -0.94
N SER A 106 -6.87 -4.33 -1.29
CA SER A 106 -6.92 -3.01 -1.92
C SER A 106 -7.34 -1.97 -0.89
N ALA A 107 -6.72 -0.80 -0.95
CA ALA A 107 -7.04 0.35 -0.13
C ALA A 107 -7.30 1.54 -1.03
N ASP A 108 -8.52 2.08 -0.96
CA ASP A 108 -9.00 3.18 -1.78
C ASP A 108 -9.54 4.29 -0.87
N CYS A 109 -8.84 5.41 -0.81
CA CYS A 109 -9.16 6.58 0.00
C CYS A 109 -9.33 7.83 -0.86
N TYR A 110 -10.30 8.68 -0.57
CA TYR A 110 -10.50 9.93 -1.31
C TYR A 110 -10.87 11.11 -0.41
N LYS A 111 -10.40 12.30 -0.78
CA LYS A 111 -10.82 13.57 -0.18
C LYS A 111 -12.16 13.96 -0.76
N GLU A 112 -13.16 14.12 0.11
CA GLU A 112 -14.43 14.72 -0.25
C GLU A 112 -14.27 16.22 -0.48
N LYS A 113 -14.96 16.74 -1.50
CA LYS A 113 -15.10 18.19 -1.67
C LYS A 113 -16.14 18.67 -0.65
N VAL A 114 -15.71 19.49 0.31
CA VAL A 114 -16.64 20.13 1.24
C VAL A 114 -17.23 21.35 0.52
N ASP A 115 -18.42 21.20 -0.06
CA ASP A 115 -19.17 22.34 -0.61
C ASP A 115 -19.75 23.16 0.55
N ASN A 116 -18.94 24.07 1.09
CA ASN A 116 -19.43 25.20 1.86
C ASN A 116 -19.33 26.42 0.94
N ASN A 117 -20.46 27.07 0.68
CA ASN A 117 -20.50 28.35 -0.03
C ASN A 117 -19.45 29.30 0.58
N ALA A 118 -18.51 29.75 -0.26
CA ALA A 118 -17.29 30.53 0.04
C ALA A 118 -15.99 29.69 0.17
N VAL A 119 -15.18 29.75 -0.89
CA VAL A 119 -13.75 29.41 -1.00
C VAL A 119 -13.42 27.92 -0.76
N GLY A 120 -13.12 27.21 -1.85
CA GLY A 120 -12.86 25.77 -1.90
C GLY A 120 -11.67 25.31 -1.05
N LEU A 121 -11.94 24.94 0.21
CA LEU A 121 -11.02 24.26 1.11
C LEU A 121 -11.33 22.75 1.07
N TYR A 122 -10.41 21.96 0.51
CA TYR A 122 -10.48 20.50 0.62
C TYR A 122 -10.02 20.09 2.02
N LYS A 123 -10.93 19.57 2.84
CA LYS A 123 -10.59 18.93 4.12
C LYS A 123 -10.65 17.41 3.95
N THR A 124 -9.65 16.71 4.46
CA THR A 124 -9.69 15.27 4.72
C THR A 124 -10.79 15.00 5.74
N LYS A 125 -11.94 14.53 5.28
CA LYS A 125 -12.90 13.91 6.19
C LYS A 125 -12.50 12.44 6.37
N PRO A 126 -12.47 11.92 7.61
CA PRO A 126 -11.99 10.56 7.92
C PRO A 126 -12.86 9.40 7.37
N ASN A 127 -13.89 9.65 6.57
CA ASN A 127 -14.93 8.62 6.34
C ASN A 127 -14.86 7.93 4.97
N ASN A 128 -13.86 8.21 4.13
CA ASN A 128 -13.89 7.79 2.72
C ASN A 128 -12.74 6.88 2.32
N CYS A 129 -12.45 5.88 3.14
CA CYS A 129 -11.54 4.80 2.81
C CYS A 129 -12.29 3.47 2.72
N SER A 130 -12.10 2.74 1.63
CA SER A 130 -12.52 1.36 1.46
C SER A 130 -11.30 0.45 1.53
N ILE A 131 -11.36 -0.57 2.40
CA ILE A 131 -10.31 -1.60 2.51
C ILE A 131 -10.94 -2.95 2.23
N ALA A 132 -10.64 -3.53 1.06
CA ALA A 132 -11.19 -4.79 0.61
C ALA A 132 -10.13 -5.90 0.61
N ASN A 133 -10.50 -7.09 1.05
CA ASN A 133 -9.63 -8.27 1.00
C ASN A 133 -9.71 -8.92 -0.38
N ILE A 134 -8.56 -9.30 -0.92
CA ILE A 134 -8.42 -10.03 -2.18
C ILE A 134 -7.99 -11.44 -1.81
N LEU A 135 -8.80 -12.42 -2.20
CA LEU A 135 -8.54 -13.81 -1.90
C LEU A 135 -7.20 -14.23 -2.50
N ILE A 136 -6.34 -14.78 -1.65
CA ILE A 136 -5.09 -15.43 -2.06
C ILE A 136 -5.04 -16.85 -1.52
N GLN A 137 -4.36 -17.73 -2.25
CA GLN A 137 -4.13 -19.11 -1.85
C GLN A 137 -2.68 -19.28 -1.46
N GLN A 138 -2.44 -19.83 -0.28
CA GLN A 138 -1.10 -20.15 0.21
C GLN A 138 -0.78 -21.61 -0.15
N LYS A 139 0.52 -21.92 -0.29
CA LYS A 139 0.99 -23.28 -0.59
C LYS A 139 0.93 -24.20 0.62
#